data_AF-A0A7D5N9C0-F1
#
_entry.id   AF-A0A7D5N9C0-F1
#
_cell.length_a   1.000
_cell.length_b   1.000
_cell.length_c   1.000
_cell.angle_alpha   90.00
_cell.angle_beta   90.00
_cell.angle_gamma   90.00
#
_symmetry.space_group_name_H-M   'P 1'
#
loop_
_entity.id
_entity.type
_entity.pdbx_description
1 polymer ?
#
loop_
_entity_poly.entity_id
_entity_poly.type
_entity_poly.pdbx_seq_one_letter_code
_entity_poly.pdbx_strand_id
1 'polypeptide(L)'
;MKKFTINLILLISTIMVQGQNKYEVRIDTINKINEFGIKNGVWKEYWFNGKLQNQFNYVNGKRDGEYLFYETNGELEEIGFFQNDKK
;
A
#
# COMPACT_ATOMS: atom_id res chain seq x y z
N MET A 1 -28.14 7.05 41.42
CA MET A 1 -28.13 6.75 39.96
C MET A 1 -27.00 7.52 39.25
N LYS A 2 -25.72 7.18 39.50
CA LYS A 2 -24.54 7.84 38.87
C LYS A 2 -23.35 6.89 38.61
N LYS A 3 -23.56 5.56 38.68
CA LYS A 3 -22.48 4.55 38.50
C LYS A 3 -22.59 3.73 37.22
N PHE A 4 -23.64 3.94 36.41
CA PHE A 4 -23.87 3.17 35.17
C PHE A 4 -23.30 3.82 33.90
N THR A 5 -23.01 5.13 33.92
CA THR A 5 -22.54 5.86 32.73
C THR A 5 -21.02 5.72 32.51
N ILE A 6 -20.23 5.48 33.55
CA ILE A 6 -18.76 5.42 33.43
C ILE A 6 -18.30 4.11 32.77
N ASN A 7 -18.96 2.98 33.03
CA ASN A 7 -18.61 1.69 32.42
C ASN A 7 -18.89 1.62 30.91
N LEU A 8 -19.83 2.42 30.40
CA LEU A 8 -20.17 2.42 28.96
C LEU A 8 -19.13 3.20 28.12
N ILE A 9 -18.55 4.25 28.67
CA ILE A 9 -17.53 5.08 27.97
C ILE A 9 -16.21 4.33 27.82
N LEU A 10 -15.81 3.53 28.82
CA LEU A 10 -14.61 2.67 28.79
C LEU A 10 -14.68 1.55 27.73
N LEU A 11 -15.88 1.07 27.43
CA LEU A 11 -16.08 0.03 26.40
C LEU A 11 -15.98 0.61 24.98
N ILE A 12 -16.43 1.86 24.78
CA ILE A 12 -16.35 2.52 23.48
C ILE A 12 -14.89 2.92 23.18
N SER A 13 -14.11 3.38 24.17
CA SER A 13 -12.70 3.72 23.94
C SER A 13 -11.83 2.51 23.56
N THR A 14 -12.13 1.33 24.10
CA THR A 14 -11.42 0.08 23.72
C THR A 14 -11.77 -0.38 22.31
N ILE A 15 -13.00 -0.20 21.84
CA ILE A 15 -13.39 -0.51 20.45
C ILE A 15 -12.70 0.43 19.45
N MET A 16 -12.56 1.72 19.78
CA MET A 16 -11.87 2.69 18.91
C MET A 16 -10.37 2.40 18.76
N VAL A 17 -9.73 1.82 19.78
CA VAL A 17 -8.32 1.40 19.74
C VAL A 17 -8.13 0.13 18.88
N GLN A 18 -9.11 -0.78 18.83
CA GLN A 18 -9.03 -1.96 17.96
C GLN A 18 -9.24 -1.63 16.48
N GLY A 19 -9.82 -0.46 16.16
CA GLY A 19 -10.07 0.02 14.80
C GLY A 19 -8.92 0.81 14.15
N GLN A 20 -7.87 1.12 14.90
CA GLN A 20 -6.69 1.84 14.39
C GLN A 20 -5.44 1.06 14.76
N ASN A 21 -5.03 0.15 13.87
CA ASN A 21 -3.67 -0.44 13.71
C ASN A 21 -3.73 -1.85 13.10
N LYS A 22 -4.50 -2.06 12.03
CA LYS A 22 -4.39 -3.24 11.14
C LYS A 22 -3.74 -2.90 9.80
N TYR A 23 -2.88 -1.89 9.81
CA TYR A 23 -1.93 -1.63 8.74
C TYR A 23 -0.54 -1.61 9.37
N GLU A 24 -0.11 -2.75 9.92
CA GLU A 24 1.31 -3.03 9.86
C GLU A 24 1.63 -3.09 8.36
N VAL A 25 2.12 -1.98 7.82
CA VAL A 25 2.77 -2.00 6.51
C VAL A 25 3.93 -2.96 6.69
N ARG A 26 3.76 -4.21 6.26
CA ARG A 26 4.85 -5.16 6.11
C ARG A 26 5.77 -4.65 5.02
N ILE A 27 6.62 -3.68 5.36
CA ILE A 27 7.62 -3.07 4.47
C ILE A 27 8.59 -4.15 3.95
N ASP A 28 8.71 -5.26 4.67
CA ASP A 28 9.55 -6.42 4.41
C ASP A 28 9.09 -7.32 3.25
N THR A 29 7.91 -7.10 2.64
CA THR A 29 7.42 -7.93 1.51
C THR A 29 7.14 -7.16 0.22
N ILE A 30 7.21 -5.83 0.22
CA ILE A 30 7.00 -5.03 -0.99
C ILE A 30 8.31 -4.98 -1.77
N ASN A 31 8.25 -4.98 -3.10
CA ASN A 31 9.43 -4.76 -3.95
C ASN A 31 10.54 -5.81 -3.79
N LYS A 32 10.17 -7.09 -3.75
CA LYS A 32 11.12 -8.20 -3.63
C LYS A 32 11.97 -8.34 -4.90
N ILE A 33 13.27 -8.60 -4.68
CA ILE A 33 14.24 -9.01 -5.69
C ILE A 33 14.72 -10.44 -5.41
N ASN A 34 15.19 -11.14 -6.43
CA ASN A 34 15.89 -12.41 -6.24
C ASN A 34 17.35 -12.21 -5.78
N GLU A 35 18.09 -13.29 -5.59
CA GLU A 35 19.50 -13.30 -5.19
C GLU A 35 20.44 -12.57 -6.18
N PHE A 36 19.97 -12.29 -7.40
CA PHE A 36 20.69 -11.54 -8.43
C PHE A 36 20.23 -10.08 -8.55
N GLY A 37 19.35 -9.60 -7.67
CA GLY A 37 18.83 -8.24 -7.72
C GLY A 37 17.73 -8.01 -8.77
N ILE A 38 17.19 -9.07 -9.37
CA ILE A 38 16.19 -8.99 -10.44
C ILE A 38 14.80 -8.84 -9.83
N LYS A 39 14.08 -7.80 -10.28
CA LYS A 39 12.68 -7.55 -9.93
C LYS A 39 11.76 -8.52 -10.66
N ASN A 40 10.78 -9.06 -9.94
CA ASN A 40 9.73 -9.89 -10.53
C ASN A 40 8.42 -9.72 -9.77
N GLY A 41 7.30 -9.61 -10.48
CA GLY A 41 5.99 -9.35 -9.93
C GLY A 41 5.69 -7.86 -9.71
N VAL A 42 4.73 -7.60 -8.82
CA VAL A 42 4.23 -6.24 -8.56
C VAL A 42 5.25 -5.43 -7.77
N TRP A 43 5.59 -4.26 -8.30
CA TRP A 43 6.43 -3.26 -7.67
C TRP A 43 5.61 -2.01 -7.35
N LYS A 44 5.74 -1.49 -6.12
CA LYS A 44 5.01 -0.34 -5.62
C LYS A 44 5.96 0.74 -5.15
N GLU A 45 5.71 1.96 -5.57
CA GLU A 45 6.42 3.14 -5.09
C GLU A 45 5.43 4.03 -4.35
N TYR A 46 5.91 4.75 -3.35
CA TYR A 46 5.07 5.51 -2.44
C TYR A 46 5.58 6.94 -2.33
N TRP A 47 4.63 7.87 -2.26
CA TRP A 47 4.91 9.26 -1.92
C TRP A 47 5.45 9.36 -0.49
N PHE A 48 6.10 10.49 -0.17
CA PHE A 48 6.60 10.75 1.19
C PHE A 48 5.51 10.69 2.27
N ASN A 49 4.25 10.98 1.89
CA ASN A 49 3.09 10.88 2.78
C ASN A 49 2.59 9.44 3.00
N GLY A 50 3.26 8.43 2.44
CA GLY A 50 2.92 7.01 2.55
C GLY A 50 1.83 6.53 1.59
N LYS A 51 1.24 7.39 0.75
CA LYS A 51 0.26 6.98 -0.25
C LYS A 51 0.95 6.32 -1.44
N LEU A 52 0.24 5.39 -2.09
CA LEU A 52 0.73 4.75 -3.32
C LEU A 52 0.93 5.82 -4.39
N GLN A 53 2.11 5.82 -5.00
CA GLN A 53 2.49 6.70 -6.09
C GLN A 53 2.40 5.94 -7.41
N ASN A 54 3.14 4.83 -7.51
CA ASN A 54 3.21 4.04 -8.73
C ASN A 54 3.02 2.55 -8.41
N GLN A 55 2.40 1.83 -9.34
CA GLN A 55 2.43 0.37 -9.38
C GLN A 55 2.90 -0.08 -10.76
N PHE A 56 3.87 -0.99 -10.80
CA PHE A 56 4.36 -1.61 -12.03
C PHE A 56 4.32 -3.13 -11.91
N ASN A 57 4.17 -3.80 -13.05
CA ASN A 57 4.45 -5.23 -13.17
C ASN A 57 5.84 -5.44 -13.77
N TYR A 58 6.65 -6.28 -13.13
CA TYR A 58 7.96 -6.67 -13.61
C TYR A 58 8.01 -8.14 -13.98
N VAL A 59 8.66 -8.45 -15.10
CA VAL A 59 9.03 -9.80 -15.53
C VAL A 59 10.52 -9.79 -15.88
N ASN A 60 11.31 -10.63 -15.20
CA ASN A 60 12.75 -10.74 -15.41
C ASN A 60 13.49 -9.38 -15.42
N GLY A 61 13.12 -8.48 -14.51
CA GLY A 61 13.74 -7.17 -14.34
C GLY A 61 13.22 -6.08 -15.29
N LYS A 62 12.35 -6.41 -16.25
CA LYS A 62 11.73 -5.44 -17.17
C LYS A 62 10.29 -5.15 -16.78
N ARG A 63 9.81 -3.92 -17.02
CA ARG A 63 8.38 -3.61 -16.89
C ARG A 63 7.63 -4.33 -18.00
N ASP A 64 6.71 -5.19 -17.61
CA ASP A 64 5.90 -5.98 -18.53
C ASP A 64 4.55 -6.23 -17.85
N GLY A 65 3.50 -5.63 -18.40
CA GLY A 65 2.17 -5.61 -17.80
C GLY A 65 1.62 -4.21 -17.56
N GLU A 66 0.47 -4.19 -16.90
CA GLU A 66 -0.21 -2.96 -16.51
C GLU A 66 0.64 -2.12 -15.54
N TYR A 67 0.53 -0.80 -15.64
CA TYR A 67 0.99 0.12 -14.61
C TYR A 67 -0.13 1.08 -14.19
N LEU A 68 0.01 1.60 -12.97
CA LEU A 68 -0.90 2.58 -12.39
C LEU A 68 -0.08 3.73 -11.82
N PHE A 69 -0.49 4.96 -12.11
CA PHE A 69 0.04 6.18 -11.51
C PHE A 69 -1.04 6.92 -10.75
N TYR A 70 -0.67 7.37 -9.56
CA TYR A 70 -1.55 8.04 -8.63
C TYR A 70 -0.97 9.39 -8.24
N GLU A 71 -1.85 10.38 -8.20
CA GLU A 71 -1.56 11.71 -7.67
C GLU A 71 -1.23 11.67 -6.17
N THR A 72 -0.61 12.72 -5.65
CA THR A 72 -0.26 12.82 -4.23
C THR A 72 -1.47 12.77 -3.29
N ASN A 73 -2.67 13.08 -3.79
CA ASN A 73 -3.93 12.97 -3.07
C ASN A 73 -4.47 11.52 -3.02
N GLY A 74 -3.94 10.61 -3.84
CA GLY A 74 -4.34 9.20 -3.97
C GLY A 74 -5.31 8.92 -5.12
N GLU A 75 -5.64 9.91 -5.95
CA GLU A 75 -6.48 9.71 -7.14
C GLU A 75 -5.67 9.05 -8.25
N LEU A 76 -6.32 8.16 -9.01
CA LEU A 76 -5.69 7.51 -10.16
C LEU A 76 -5.53 8.54 -11.29
N GLU A 77 -4.29 8.82 -11.65
CA GLU A 77 -3.92 9.75 -12.72
C GLU A 77 -3.87 9.04 -14.07
N GLU A 78 -3.23 7.87 -14.11
CA GLU A 78 -2.96 7.16 -15.34
C GLU A 78 -2.97 5.65 -15.14
N ILE A 79 -3.52 4.95 -16.13
CA ILE A 79 -3.36 3.51 -16.34
C ILE A 79 -2.81 3.28 -17.73
N GLY A 80 -1.88 2.34 -17.86
CA GLY A 80 -1.36 1.94 -19.15
C GLY A 80 -0.66 0.60 -19.07
N PHE A 81 0.10 0.27 -20.12
CA PHE A 81 0.74 -1.02 -20.24
C PHE A 81 2.18 -0.85 -20.71
N PHE A 82 3.10 -1.62 -20.13
CA PHE A 82 4.45 -1.79 -20.66
C PHE A 82 4.58 -3.18 -21.29
N GLN A 83 5.28 -3.26 -22.42
CA GLN A 83 5.78 -4.52 -22.97
C GLN A 83 7.29 -4.43 -23.08
N ASN A 84 8.01 -5.21 -22.26
CA ASN A 84 9.47 -5.18 -22.18
C ASN A 84 10.05 -3.75 -22.12
N ASP A 85 9.62 -2.97 -21.13
CA ASP A 85 9.99 -1.56 -20.85
C ASP A 85 9.50 -0.51 -21.86
N LYS A 86 8.75 -0.91 -22.89
CA LYS A 86 8.15 0.02 -23.86
C LYS A 86 6.68 0.28 -23.51
N LYS A 87 6.32 1.55 -23.40
CA LYS A 87 4.94 2.02 -23.18
C LYS A 87 4.17 2.03 -24.49
#